data_AF-M7TL47-F1
#
_entry.id   AF-M7TL47-F1
#
_cell.length_a   1.000
_cell.length_b   1.000
_cell.length_c   1.000
_cell.angle_alpha   90.00
_cell.angle_beta   90.00
_cell.angle_gamma   90.00
#
_symmetry.space_group_name_H-M   'P 1'
#
loop_
_entity.id
_entity.type
_entity.pdbx_description
1 polymer ?
#
loop_
_entity_poly.entity_id
_entity_poly.type
_entity_poly.pdbx_seq_one_letter_code
_entity_poly.pdbx_strand_id
1 'polypeptide(L)'
;MVIGLQAYVDGATGMNNPVECVLDEAQMLWPDALSRIQSLVSIGTGKPESKDFGANLKDIVLTLKSIATDTENTHLRFAKCSIDRGLQGRYFRFNVDRGMANVRLDDHEKIGSIEAATQAYIKSPDVKYNAELFTGVLPADTGT
;
A
#
# COMPACT_ATOMS: atom_id res chain seq x y z
N MET A 1 0.77 22.39 -4.90
CA MET A 1 0.71 22.99 -6.25
C MET A 1 -0.61 23.75 -6.38
N VAL A 2 -0.60 24.99 -6.89
CA VAL A 2 -1.84 25.74 -7.14
C VAL A 2 -2.14 25.67 -8.65
N ILE A 3 -3.33 25.22 -9.02
CA ILE A 3 -3.84 25.30 -10.40
C ILE A 3 -5.08 26.19 -10.36
N GLY A 4 -5.04 27.33 -11.06
CA GLY A 4 -6.10 28.33 -11.02
C GLY A 4 -6.29 28.92 -9.62
N LEU A 5 -7.51 28.82 -9.06
CA LEU A 5 -7.85 29.28 -7.71
C LEU A 5 -7.76 28.19 -6.64
N GLN A 6 -7.36 26.97 -7.01
CA GLN A 6 -7.34 25.82 -6.11
C GLN A 6 -5.93 25.40 -5.73
N ALA A 7 -5.72 25.23 -4.43
CA ALA A 7 -4.50 24.67 -3.87
C ALA A 7 -4.65 23.15 -3.76
N TYR A 8 -3.76 22.45 -4.45
CA TYR A 8 -3.62 21.00 -4.40
C TYR A 8 -2.42 20.66 -3.51
N VAL A 9 -2.64 19.74 -2.59
CA VAL A 9 -1.59 19.15 -1.76
C VAL A 9 -1.32 17.74 -2.30
N ASP A 10 -0.07 17.30 -2.24
CA ASP A 10 0.25 15.92 -2.56
C ASP A 10 -0.49 14.98 -1.58
N GLY A 11 -1.10 13.90 -2.10
CA GLY A 11 -1.79 12.88 -1.27
C GLY A 11 -0.87 12.22 -0.23
N ALA A 12 0.44 12.39 -0.39
CA ALA A 12 1.45 12.04 0.60
C ALA A 12 1.28 12.73 1.96
N THR A 13 0.51 13.82 2.09
CA THR A 13 0.25 14.50 3.38
C THR A 13 -0.85 13.83 4.19
N GLY A 14 -0.69 12.55 4.51
CA GLY A 14 -1.57 11.79 5.42
C GLY A 14 -2.58 10.86 4.74
N MET A 15 -2.65 10.81 3.41
CA MET A 15 -3.56 9.93 2.64
C MET A 15 -2.80 8.95 1.73
N ASN A 16 -1.59 8.55 2.13
CA ASN A 16 -0.74 7.68 1.31
C ASN A 16 -1.21 6.20 1.25
N ASN A 17 -2.37 5.91 1.82
CA ASN A 17 -3.16 4.70 1.57
C ASN A 17 -4.62 5.09 1.26
N PRO A 18 -5.02 5.20 -0.02
CA PRO A 18 -6.35 5.70 -0.39
C PRO A 18 -7.45 4.63 -0.28
N VAL A 19 -7.21 3.51 0.40
CA VAL A 19 -8.11 2.34 0.40
C VAL A 19 -9.55 2.67 0.82
N GLU A 20 -9.72 3.57 1.79
CA GLU A 20 -11.04 4.02 2.23
C GLU A 20 -11.74 4.86 1.15
N CYS A 21 -11.04 5.87 0.61
CA CYS A 21 -11.57 6.73 -0.43
C CYS A 21 -11.98 5.95 -1.68
N VAL A 22 -11.16 5.00 -2.12
CA VAL A 22 -11.44 4.16 -3.28
C VAL A 22 -12.71 3.33 -3.08
N LEU A 23 -12.89 2.73 -1.89
CA LEU A 23 -14.08 1.94 -1.60
C LEU A 23 -15.33 2.83 -1.48
N ASP A 24 -15.21 4.00 -0.85
CA ASP A 24 -16.32 4.93 -0.68
C ASP A 24 -16.75 5.51 -2.04
N GLU A 25 -15.80 5.88 -2.91
CA GLU A 25 -16.07 6.34 -4.27
C GLU A 25 -16.69 5.24 -5.13
N ALA A 26 -16.20 4.01 -5.03
CA ALA A 26 -16.78 2.87 -5.75
C ALA A 26 -18.26 2.65 -5.37
N GLN A 27 -18.61 2.76 -4.09
CA GLN A 27 -20.00 2.66 -3.63
C GLN A 27 -20.86 3.84 -4.08
N MET A 28 -20.27 5.04 -4.19
CA MET A 28 -20.97 6.22 -4.70
C MET A 28 -21.30 6.09 -6.20
N LEU A 29 -20.37 5.56 -6.99
CA LEU A 29 -20.54 5.35 -8.43
C LEU A 29 -21.41 4.11 -8.75
N TRP A 30 -21.25 3.04 -7.96
CA TRP A 30 -21.97 1.78 -8.12
C TRP A 30 -22.60 1.37 -6.80
N PRO A 31 -23.93 1.54 -6.64
CA PRO A 31 -24.63 1.14 -5.42
C PRO A 31 -24.49 -0.35 -5.07
N ASP A 32 -24.16 -1.19 -6.06
CA ASP A 32 -23.89 -2.62 -5.92
C ASP A 32 -22.39 -2.97 -5.85
N ALA A 33 -21.50 -2.00 -5.66
CA ALA A 33 -20.05 -2.23 -5.66
C ALA A 33 -19.62 -3.35 -4.73
N LEU A 34 -20.16 -3.43 -3.50
CA LEU A 34 -19.74 -4.43 -2.51
C LEU A 34 -20.04 -5.88 -2.91
N SER A 35 -21.10 -6.12 -3.68
CA SER A 35 -21.41 -7.46 -4.21
C SER A 35 -20.55 -7.81 -5.41
N ARG A 36 -20.05 -6.80 -6.14
CA ARG A 36 -19.23 -6.95 -7.35
C ARG A 36 -17.73 -7.01 -7.08
N ILE A 37 -17.25 -6.37 -6.01
CA ILE A 37 -15.83 -6.37 -5.63
C ILE A 37 -15.47 -7.76 -5.11
N GLN A 38 -14.83 -8.57 -5.95
CA GLN A 38 -14.35 -9.88 -5.52
C GLN A 38 -13.11 -9.78 -4.66
N SER A 39 -12.25 -8.80 -4.93
CA SER A 39 -11.07 -8.54 -4.13
C SER A 39 -10.73 -7.05 -4.12
N LEU A 40 -10.32 -6.56 -2.96
CA LEU A 40 -9.74 -5.23 -2.80
C LEU A 40 -8.27 -5.40 -2.38
N VAL A 41 -7.37 -5.07 -3.31
CA VAL A 41 -5.92 -5.18 -3.07
C VAL A 41 -5.33 -3.80 -2.87
N SER A 42 -4.66 -3.61 -1.75
CA SER A 42 -3.93 -2.39 -1.43
C SER A 42 -2.43 -2.69 -1.52
N ILE A 43 -1.69 -1.93 -2.33
CA ILE A 43 -0.25 -2.11 -2.53
C ILE A 43 0.48 -0.93 -1.90
N GLY A 44 1.48 -1.20 -1.07
CA GLY A 44 2.33 -0.21 -0.43
C GLY A 44 3.70 -0.13 -1.08
N THR A 45 4.34 1.03 -0.97
CA THR A 45 5.68 1.30 -1.48
C THR A 45 6.80 0.86 -0.53
N GLY A 46 6.47 0.02 0.45
CA GLY A 46 7.34 -0.47 1.50
C GLY A 46 7.61 0.53 2.63
N LYS A 47 8.18 0.01 3.73
CA LYS A 47 8.51 0.78 4.93
C LYS A 47 10.02 1.12 4.94
N PRO A 48 10.41 2.40 5.07
CA PRO A 48 11.81 2.75 5.25
C PRO A 48 12.29 2.33 6.65
N GLU A 49 13.41 1.61 6.73
CA GLU A 49 14.04 1.28 8.01
C GLU A 49 14.93 2.45 8.51
N SER A 50 15.00 2.63 9.82
CA SER A 50 15.82 3.66 10.45
C SER A 50 17.31 3.28 10.43
N LYS A 51 18.11 3.95 9.61
CA LYS A 51 19.58 4.00 9.76
C LYS A 51 20.04 5.44 10.02
N ASP A 52 21.29 5.59 10.45
CA ASP A 52 21.95 6.89 10.57
C ASP A 52 22.18 7.50 9.18
N PHE A 53 21.24 8.31 8.75
CA PHE A 53 21.39 9.16 7.57
C PHE A 53 22.19 10.42 7.95
N GLY A 54 23.00 10.93 7.01
CA GLY A 54 23.71 12.20 7.17
C GLY A 54 22.74 13.35 7.46
N ALA A 55 23.21 14.41 8.13
CA ALA A 55 22.37 15.51 8.62
C ALA A 55 21.42 16.10 7.56
N ASN A 56 21.84 16.16 6.29
CA ASN A 56 21.06 16.70 5.17
C ASN A 56 19.88 15.82 4.71
N LEU A 57 19.80 14.56 5.15
CA LEU A 57 18.76 13.61 4.74
C LEU A 57 17.83 13.20 5.89
N LYS A 58 18.13 13.66 7.12
CA LYS A 58 17.35 13.30 8.32
C LYS A 58 15.90 13.72 8.20
N ASP A 59 15.63 14.94 7.73
CA ASP A 59 14.27 15.46 7.61
C ASP A 59 13.45 14.67 6.59
N ILE A 60 14.03 14.33 5.44
CA ILE A 60 13.36 13.53 4.40
C ILE A 60 13.02 12.13 4.94
N VAL A 61 13.94 11.51 5.68
CA VAL A 61 13.73 10.20 6.29
C VAL A 61 12.65 10.25 7.37
N LEU A 62 12.62 11.31 8.18
CA LEU A 62 11.57 11.52 9.17
C LEU A 62 10.20 11.71 8.51
N THR A 63 10.12 12.50 7.44
CA THR A 63 8.91 12.67 6.64
C THR A 63 8.44 11.33 6.06
N LEU A 64 9.33 10.56 5.43
CA LEU A 64 8.98 9.26 4.85
C LEU A 64 8.55 8.24 5.91
N LYS A 65 9.19 8.25 7.09
CA LYS A 65 8.74 7.43 8.22
C LYS A 65 7.33 7.84 8.66
N SER A 66 7.08 9.13 8.85
CA SER A 66 5.75 9.63 9.22
C SER A 66 4.69 9.16 8.22
N ILE A 67 4.98 9.32 6.93
CA ILE A 67 4.11 8.88 5.85
C ILE A 67 3.87 7.36 5.89
N ALA A 68 4.92 6.56 6.08
CA ALA A 68 4.80 5.10 6.17
C ALA A 68 4.00 4.66 7.40
N THR A 69 4.17 5.35 8.53
CA THR A 69 3.39 5.12 9.75
C THR A 69 1.92 5.46 9.54
N ASP A 70 1.60 6.60 8.92
CA ASP A 70 0.21 7.00 8.64
C ASP A 70 -0.48 6.04 7.66
N THR A 71 0.26 5.57 6.65
CA THR A 71 -0.16 4.53 5.69
C THR A 71 -0.54 3.23 6.40
N GLU A 72 0.28 2.81 7.36
CA GLU A 72 0.07 1.58 8.13
C GLU A 72 -1.11 1.71 9.09
N ASN A 73 -1.26 2.85 9.77
CA ASN A 73 -2.40 3.13 10.64
C ASN A 73 -3.72 3.06 9.85
N THR A 74 -3.74 3.62 8.63
CA THR A 74 -4.88 3.53 7.72
C THR A 74 -5.17 2.09 7.33
N HIS A 75 -4.15 1.29 7.00
CA HIS A 75 -4.31 -0.13 6.72
C HIS A 75 -4.91 -0.88 7.92
N LEU A 76 -4.36 -0.71 9.13
CA LEU A 76 -4.81 -1.42 10.33
C LEU A 76 -6.26 -1.05 10.69
N ARG A 77 -6.63 0.22 10.54
CA ARG A 77 -8.03 0.67 10.73
C ARG A 77 -8.94 0.02 9.70
N PHE A 78 -8.59 0.10 8.43
CA PHE A 78 -9.42 -0.45 7.36
C PHE A 78 -9.54 -1.96 7.45
N ALA A 79 -8.46 -2.68 7.76
CA ALA A 79 -8.48 -4.13 7.93
C ALA A 79 -9.48 -4.57 8.99
N LYS A 80 -9.54 -3.88 10.14
CA LYS A 80 -10.53 -4.14 11.20
C LYS A 80 -11.96 -3.91 10.72
N CYS A 81 -12.20 -2.81 10.02
CA CYS A 81 -13.55 -2.46 9.54
C CYS A 81 -13.93 -3.16 8.23
N SER A 82 -13.00 -3.85 7.57
CA SER A 82 -13.24 -4.49 6.27
C SER A 82 -14.34 -5.54 6.34
N ILE A 83 -14.44 -6.26 7.47
CA ILE A 83 -15.50 -7.25 7.72
C ILE A 83 -16.86 -6.55 7.74
N ASP A 84 -16.99 -5.48 8.51
CA ASP A 84 -18.23 -4.69 8.62
C ASP A 84 -18.60 -4.00 7.30
N ARG A 85 -17.60 -3.71 6.45
CA ARG A 85 -17.77 -3.19 5.09
C ARG A 85 -18.04 -4.28 4.04
N GLY A 86 -18.33 -5.50 4.48
CA GLY A 86 -18.67 -6.64 3.62
C GLY A 86 -17.48 -7.27 2.88
N LEU A 87 -16.24 -6.85 3.14
CA LEU A 87 -15.03 -7.34 2.47
C LEU A 87 -14.32 -8.47 3.24
N GLN A 88 -15.05 -9.21 4.09
CA GLN A 88 -14.49 -10.33 4.85
C GLN A 88 -13.81 -11.34 3.92
N GLY A 89 -12.51 -11.58 4.14
CA GLY A 89 -11.69 -12.48 3.32
C GLY A 89 -11.40 -11.98 1.90
N ARG A 90 -11.80 -10.75 1.56
CA ARG A 90 -11.63 -10.16 0.22
C ARG A 90 -10.66 -8.97 0.19
N TYR A 91 -10.23 -8.49 1.35
CA TYR A 91 -9.25 -7.41 1.47
C TYR A 91 -7.83 -7.94 1.69
N PHE A 92 -6.88 -7.50 0.87
CA PHE A 92 -5.48 -7.88 0.94
C PHE A 92 -4.58 -6.64 0.93
N ARG A 93 -3.51 -6.65 1.73
CA ARG A 93 -2.48 -5.61 1.74
C ARG A 93 -1.13 -6.25 1.47
N PHE A 94 -0.47 -5.79 0.41
CA PHE A 94 0.91 -6.15 0.11
C PHE A 94 1.79 -4.92 0.31
N ASN A 95 2.75 -5.00 1.22
CA ASN A 95 3.63 -3.89 1.57
C ASN A 95 4.98 -4.45 2.05
N VAL A 96 6.05 -4.11 1.36
CA VAL A 96 7.41 -4.58 1.69
C VAL A 96 7.84 -4.00 3.04
N ASP A 97 7.87 -4.82 4.08
CA ASP A 97 8.06 -4.38 5.47
C ASP A 97 9.51 -4.50 5.96
N ARG A 98 10.39 -5.16 5.19
CA ARG A 98 11.80 -5.40 5.51
C ARG A 98 12.69 -5.31 4.28
N GLY A 99 13.98 -5.04 4.48
CA GLY A 99 15.00 -5.10 3.42
C GLY A 99 15.11 -3.83 2.57
N MET A 100 14.25 -2.84 2.84
CA MET A 100 14.35 -1.49 2.29
C MET A 100 15.44 -0.63 2.98
N ALA A 101 16.13 -1.20 3.98
CA ALA A 101 17.12 -0.54 4.84
C ALA A 101 18.34 0.03 4.11
N ASN A 102 18.71 -0.52 2.94
CA ASN A 102 19.88 -0.10 2.17
C ASN A 102 19.53 0.85 1.01
N VAL A 103 18.27 1.25 0.90
CA VAL A 103 17.77 2.04 -0.24
C VAL A 103 17.88 3.55 0.08
N ARG A 104 19.09 4.13 0.00
CA ARG A 104 19.35 5.57 0.28
C ARG A 104 18.75 6.51 -0.77
N LEU A 105 17.78 7.38 -0.46
CA LEU A 105 16.95 8.20 -1.41
C LEU A 105 17.61 8.74 -2.70
N ASP A 106 18.91 8.99 -2.69
CA ASP A 106 19.73 9.60 -3.74
C ASP A 106 20.33 8.63 -4.80
N ASP A 107 20.21 7.31 -4.65
CA ASP A 107 20.99 6.38 -5.51
C ASP A 107 20.22 5.75 -6.69
N HIS A 108 20.83 5.74 -7.89
CA HIS A 108 20.29 5.14 -9.11
C HIS A 108 20.57 3.62 -9.18
N GLU A 109 21.50 3.13 -8.35
CA GLU A 109 21.79 1.70 -8.15
C GLU A 109 20.69 0.94 -7.37
N LYS A 110 19.63 1.65 -6.97
CA LYS A 110 18.54 1.15 -6.12
C LYS A 110 17.60 0.14 -6.71
N ILE A 111 17.42 0.12 -8.02
CA ILE A 111 16.42 -0.76 -8.64
C ILE A 111 16.73 -2.21 -8.24
N GLY A 112 18.02 -2.61 -8.26
CA GLY A 112 18.44 -3.93 -7.82
C GLY A 112 18.20 -4.20 -6.33
N SER A 113 18.35 -3.20 -5.45
CA SER A 113 18.05 -3.36 -4.01
C SER A 113 16.56 -3.45 -3.73
N ILE A 114 15.74 -2.64 -4.41
CA ILE A 114 14.27 -2.69 -4.32
C ILE A 114 13.77 -4.02 -4.87
N GLU A 115 14.32 -4.48 -6.00
CA GLU A 115 14.02 -5.78 -6.58
C GLU A 115 14.37 -6.90 -5.61
N ALA A 116 15.59 -6.92 -5.03
CA ALA A 116 15.99 -7.92 -4.07
C ALA A 116 15.08 -7.96 -2.82
N ALA A 117 14.75 -6.79 -2.25
CA ALA A 117 13.85 -6.69 -1.11
C ALA A 117 12.43 -7.17 -1.46
N THR A 118 11.92 -6.78 -2.62
CA THR A 118 10.60 -7.20 -3.11
C THR A 118 10.56 -8.71 -3.38
N GLN A 119 11.61 -9.27 -3.98
CA GLN A 119 11.75 -10.70 -4.22
C GLN A 119 11.80 -11.48 -2.91
N ALA A 120 12.55 -11.00 -1.91
CA ALA A 120 12.56 -11.61 -0.58
C ALA A 120 11.18 -11.55 0.09
N TYR A 121 10.49 -10.41 -0.01
CA TYR A 121 9.15 -10.21 0.51
C TYR A 121 8.14 -11.17 -0.12
N ILE A 122 8.07 -11.24 -1.45
CA ILE A 122 7.17 -12.16 -2.20
C ILE A 122 7.46 -13.62 -1.87
N LYS A 123 8.72 -13.97 -1.58
CA LYS A 123 9.11 -15.34 -1.23
C LYS A 123 8.79 -15.72 0.22
N SER A 124 8.42 -14.78 1.07
CA SER A 124 8.08 -15.07 2.47
C SER A 124 6.82 -15.95 2.57
N PRO A 125 6.77 -16.90 3.53
CA PRO A 125 5.63 -17.82 3.65
C PRO A 125 4.27 -17.12 3.77
N ASP A 126 4.20 -16.07 4.58
CA ASP A 126 2.94 -15.34 4.82
C ASP A 126 2.45 -14.62 3.55
N VAL A 127 3.37 -14.02 2.78
CA VAL A 127 3.01 -13.33 1.54
C VAL A 127 2.60 -14.32 0.46
N LYS A 128 3.30 -15.46 0.35
CA LYS A 128 2.88 -16.54 -0.56
C LYS A 128 1.49 -17.04 -0.22
N TYR A 129 1.22 -17.33 1.05
CA TYR A 129 -0.09 -17.78 1.50
C TYR A 129 -1.20 -16.76 1.18
N ASN A 130 -0.96 -15.48 1.45
CA ASN A 130 -1.91 -14.41 1.11
C ASN A 130 -2.10 -14.25 -0.41
N ALA A 131 -1.04 -14.43 -1.20
CA ALA A 131 -1.13 -14.41 -2.65
C ALA A 131 -1.96 -15.60 -3.18
N GLU A 132 -1.78 -16.79 -2.61
CA GLU A 132 -2.58 -17.99 -2.94
C GLU A 132 -4.06 -17.76 -2.60
N LEU A 133 -4.37 -17.24 -1.41
CA LEU A 133 -5.74 -16.87 -1.02
C LEU A 133 -6.34 -15.86 -1.99
N PHE A 134 -5.59 -14.81 -2.33
CA PHE A 134 -6.02 -13.81 -3.31
C PHE A 134 -6.35 -14.47 -4.66
N THR A 135 -5.46 -15.32 -5.20
CA THR A 135 -5.70 -16.01 -6.47
C THR A 135 -6.90 -16.95 -6.42
N GLY A 136 -7.19 -17.56 -5.27
CA GLY A 136 -8.36 -18.43 -5.08
C GLY A 136 -9.70 -17.68 -5.01
N VAL A 137 -9.67 -16.38 -4.70
CA VAL A 137 -10.87 -15.51 -4.68
C VAL A 137 -11.16 -14.91 -6.06
N LEU A 138 -10.15 -14.82 -6.93
CA LEU A 138 -10.38 -14.40 -8.31
C LEU A 138 -11.19 -15.47 -9.04
N PRO A 139 -12.21 -15.08 -9.85
CA PRO A 139 -12.90 -16.03 -10.70
C PRO A 139 -11.88 -16.73 -11.59
N ALA A 140 -11.98 -18.05 -11.71
CA ALA A 140 -11.20 -18.81 -12.68
C ALA A 140 -11.38 -18.16 -14.04
N ASP A 141 -10.28 -17.98 -14.78
CA ASP A 141 -10.30 -17.39 -16.11
C ASP A 141 -11.14 -18.30 -17.02
N THR A 142 -12.44 -18.02 -17.10
CA THR A 142 -13.34 -18.67 -18.04
C THR A 142 -13.08 -17.99 -19.37
N GLY A 143 -12.01 -18.41 -20.04
CA GLY A 143 -11.74 -18.02 -21.41
C GLY A 143 -12.96 -18.31 -22.27
N THR A 144 -13.66 -17.25 -22.65
CA THR A 144 -14.70 -17.22 -23.69
C THR A 144 -14.52 -15.97 -24.51
#